data_AF-A0A395HUD6-F1
#
_entry.id   AF-A0A395HUD6-F1
#
_cell.length_a   1.000
_cell.length_b   1.000
_cell.length_c   1.000
_cell.angle_alpha   90.00
_cell.angle_beta   90.00
_cell.angle_gamma   90.00
#
_symmetry.space_group_name_H-M   'P 1'
#
loop_
_entity.id
_entity.type
_entity.pdbx_description
1 polymer ?
#
loop_
_entity_poly.entity_id
_entity_poly.type
_entity_poly.pdbx_seq_one_letter_code
_entity_poly.pdbx_strand_id
1 'polypeptide(L)' 'MPPSQNNRNAPSDMEPNQKSQYQWLKDSGYGSVWNLGLSYGLNIHNPDDLEETMAILKGLRDMDQKAWEERQMAKK' A
#
# COMPACT_ATOMS: atom_id res chain seq x y z
N MET A 1 -29.54 -2.96 -22.93
CA MET A 1 -28.12 -2.67 -22.60
C MET A 1 -27.93 -2.97 -21.12
N PRO A 2 -27.08 -3.93 -20.72
CA PRO A 2 -26.79 -4.10 -19.31
C PRO A 2 -25.94 -2.91 -18.82
N PRO A 3 -26.19 -2.35 -17.63
CA PRO A 3 -25.26 -1.42 -17.03
C PRO A 3 -23.97 -2.18 -16.72
N SER A 4 -22.86 -1.71 -17.27
CA SER A 4 -21.52 -2.15 -16.87
C SER A 4 -21.40 -1.96 -15.36
N GLN A 5 -21.55 -3.06 -14.63
CA GLN A 5 -21.24 -3.12 -13.21
C GLN A 5 -19.76 -2.76 -13.09
N ASN A 6 -19.52 -1.50 -12.73
CA ASN A 6 -18.22 -0.99 -12.30
C ASN A 6 -17.88 -1.76 -11.01
N ASN A 7 -17.33 -2.96 -11.19
CA ASN A 7 -16.85 -3.81 -10.12
C ASN A 7 -15.55 -3.21 -9.55
N ARG A 8 -15.67 -2.06 -8.88
CA ARG A 8 -14.58 -1.48 -8.07
C ARG A 8 -14.67 -1.88 -6.59
N ASN A 9 -15.58 -2.80 -6.26
CA ASN A 9 -15.69 -3.41 -4.95
C ASN A 9 -15.24 -4.86 -5.02
N ALA A 10 -13.93 -5.07 -4.98
CA ALA A 10 -13.39 -6.33 -4.52
C ALA A 10 -12.03 -6.09 -3.84
N PRO A 11 -11.95 -6.04 -2.50
CA PRO A 11 -10.71 -6.38 -1.80
C PRO A 11 -10.60 -7.91 -1.78
N SER A 12 -10.62 -8.54 -2.95
CA SER A 12 -10.50 -9.99 -3.06
C SER A 12 -9.03 -10.34 -3.14
N ASP A 13 -8.46 -10.74 -2.02
CA ASP A 13 -7.34 -11.70 -1.94
C ASP A 13 -6.04 -11.38 -2.70
N MET A 14 -5.84 -10.15 -3.17
CA MET A 14 -4.57 -9.78 -3.80
C MET A 14 -3.49 -9.54 -2.74
N GLU A 15 -2.41 -10.32 -2.81
CA GLU A 15 -1.21 -10.15 -1.99
C GLU A 15 -0.74 -8.68 -2.02
N PRO A 16 -0.37 -8.11 -0.87
CA PRO A 16 0.28 -6.80 -0.80
C PRO A 16 1.49 -6.66 -1.74
N ASN A 17 2.20 -7.76 -2.02
CA ASN A 17 3.31 -7.79 -2.97
C ASN A 17 2.88 -7.72 -4.46
N GLN A 18 1.66 -8.12 -4.80
CA GLN A 18 1.12 -8.01 -6.17
C GLN A 18 0.54 -6.61 -6.45
N LYS A 19 0.20 -5.83 -5.42
CA LYS A 19 -0.31 -4.46 -5.57
C LYS A 19 0.82 -3.50 -5.97
N SER A 20 0.61 -2.66 -6.98
CA SER A 20 1.53 -1.55 -7.28
C SER A 20 1.67 -0.63 -6.05
N GLN A 21 2.86 -0.05 -5.82
CA GLN A 21 3.11 0.86 -4.69
C GLN A 21 2.04 1.95 -4.58
N TYR A 22 1.65 2.53 -5.72
CA TYR A 22 0.61 3.56 -5.79
C TYR A 22 -0.77 3.04 -5.32
N GLN A 23 -1.08 1.79 -5.63
CA GLN A 23 -2.34 1.16 -5.27
C GLN A 23 -2.37 0.77 -3.79
N TRP A 24 -1.26 0.27 -3.24
CA TRP A 24 -1.11 0.01 -1.81
C TRP A 24 -1.19 1.30 -0.97
N LEU A 25 -0.56 2.37 -1.43
CA LEU A 25 -0.64 3.69 -0.78
C LEU A 25 -2.08 4.24 -0.75
N LYS A 26 -2.83 4.05 -1.83
CA LYS A 26 -4.26 4.40 -1.88
C LYS A 26 -5.10 3.58 -0.92
N ASP A 27 -4.85 2.27 -0.86
CA ASP A 27 -5.56 1.34 0.04
C ASP A 27 -5.28 1.67 1.51
N SER A 28 -4.03 2.01 1.82
CA SER A 28 -3.57 2.39 3.17
C SER A 28 -4.03 3.79 3.62
N GLY A 29 -4.70 4.56 2.75
CA GLY A 29 -5.21 5.89 3.07
C GLY A 29 -4.21 7.05 2.90
N TYR A 30 -2.94 6.77 2.63
CA TYR A 30 -1.93 7.82 2.35
C TYR A 30 -2.11 8.44 0.95
N GLY A 31 -2.59 7.67 -0.03
CA GLY A 31 -2.84 8.11 -1.40
C GLY A 31 -1.58 8.23 -2.27
N SER A 32 -0.45 8.72 -1.74
CA SER A 32 0.83 8.82 -2.45
C SER A 32 2.03 8.77 -1.51
N VAL A 33 3.22 8.50 -2.06
CA VAL A 33 4.50 8.55 -1.32
C VAL A 33 4.69 9.94 -0.71
N TRP A 34 4.23 10.98 -1.41
CA TRP A 34 4.37 12.36 -0.96
C TRP A 34 3.59 12.62 0.33
N ASN A 35 2.34 12.17 0.38
CA ASN A 35 1.52 12.24 1.59
C ASN A 35 2.06 11.33 2.70
N LEU A 36 2.65 10.18 2.35
CA LEU A 36 3.30 9.32 3.33
C LEU A 36 4.42 10.07 4.03
N GLY A 37 5.41 10.58 3.29
CA GLY A 37 6.52 11.30 3.92
C GLY A 37 6.06 12.55 4.67
N LEU A 38 5.09 13.31 4.15
CA LEU A 38 4.49 14.41 4.91
C LEU A 38 3.85 13.95 6.24
N SER A 39 3.22 12.78 6.26
CA SER A 39 2.64 12.21 7.49
C SER A 39 3.71 11.85 8.52
N TYR A 40 4.91 11.48 8.05
CA TYR A 40 6.08 11.22 8.89
C TYR A 40 6.95 12.46 9.14
N GLY A 41 6.57 13.64 8.62
CA GLY A 41 7.34 14.88 8.75
C GLY A 41 8.58 14.95 7.84
N LEU A 42 8.69 14.06 6.86
CA LEU A 42 9.78 13.97 5.89
C LEU A 42 9.51 14.87 4.68
N ASN A 43 10.53 15.61 4.26
CA ASN A 43 10.42 16.49 3.11
C ASN A 43 10.89 15.79 1.84
N ILE A 44 9.94 15.23 1.09
CA ILE A 44 10.14 14.52 -0.19
C ILE A 44 10.94 15.33 -1.24
N HIS A 45 11.10 16.65 -1.06
CA HIS A 45 11.97 17.48 -1.89
C HIS A 45 13.47 17.18 -1.68
N ASN A 46 13.86 16.67 -0.51
CA ASN A 46 15.20 16.20 -0.25
C ASN A 46 15.31 14.73 -0.69
N PRO A 47 16.39 14.35 -1.39
CA PRO A 47 16.60 12.97 -1.81
C PRO A 47 16.78 12.02 -0.62
N ASP A 48 17.42 12.46 0.47
CA ASP A 48 17.57 11.67 1.70
C ASP A 48 16.21 11.35 2.35
N ASP A 49 15.35 12.35 2.50
CA ASP A 49 14.01 12.20 3.06
C ASP A 49 13.10 11.34 2.15
N LEU A 50 13.28 11.42 0.83
CA LEU A 50 12.60 10.57 -0.14
C LEU A 50 13.03 9.10 0.02
N GLU A 51 14.33 8.85 0.18
CA GLU A 51 14.86 7.50 0.43
C GLU A 51 14.33 6.93 1.74
N GLU A 52 14.30 7.73 2.81
CA GLU A 52 13.69 7.34 4.09
C GLU A 52 12.21 7.03 3.94
N THR A 53 11.47 7.87 3.21
CA THR A 53 10.04 7.64 2.95
C THR A 53 9.82 6.34 2.17
N MET A 54 10.68 6.04 1.19
CA MET A 54 10.64 4.77 0.45
C MET A 54 11.00 3.57 1.32
N ALA A 55 11.97 3.72 2.24
CA ALA A 55 12.34 2.68 3.19
C ALA A 55 11.19 2.36 4.16
N ILE A 56 10.51 3.39 4.68
CA ILE A 56 9.32 3.24 5.52
C ILE A 56 8.20 2.55 4.74
N LEU A 57 7.94 2.98 3.50
CA LEU A 57 6.95 2.35 2.63
C LEU A 57 7.23 0.87 2.42
N LYS A 58 8.50 0.52 2.16
CA LYS A 58 8.91 -0.87 1.98
C LYS A 58 8.69 -1.68 3.26
N GLY A 59 9.11 -1.16 4.41
CA GLY A 59 8.92 -1.83 5.70
C GLY A 59 7.44 -2.06 6.05
N LEU A 60 6.59 -1.06 5.81
CA LEU A 60 5.14 -1.19 6.01
C LEU A 60 4.55 -2.27 5.10
N ARG A 61 4.99 -2.32 3.83
CA ARG A 61 4.52 -3.30 2.86
C ARG A 61 4.95 -4.72 3.21
N ASP A 62 6.18 -4.90 3.70
CA ASP A 62 6.68 -6.20 4.15
C ASP A 62 5.93 -6.68 5.40
N MET A 63 5.60 -5.76 6.34
CA MET A 63 4.74 -6.08 7.49
C MET A 63 3.32 -6.45 7.08
N ASP A 64 2.72 -5.71 6.15
CA ASP A 64 1.38 -5.98 5.63
C ASP A 64 1.32 -7.31 4.88
N GLN A 65 2.36 -7.63 4.08
CA GLN A 65 2.54 -8.93 3.44
C GLN A 65 2.62 -10.05 4.46
N LYS A 66 3.44 -9.90 5.50
CA LYS A 66 3.57 -10.93 6.56
C LYS A 66 2.24 -11.13 7.30
N ALA A 67 1.54 -10.05 7.65
CA ALA A 67 0.24 -10.13 8.29
C ALA A 67 -0.83 -10.78 7.39
N TRP A 68 -0.75 -10.54 6.08
CA TRP A 68 -1.58 -11.23 5.09
C TRP A 68 -1.28 -12.72 5.04
N GLU A 69 0.00 -13.11 4.98
CA GLU A 69 0.42 -14.52 4.99
C GLU A 69 -0.04 -15.25 6.27
N GLU A 70 0.11 -14.64 7.45
CA GLU A 70 -0.37 -15.21 8.72
C GLU A 70 -1.89 -15.41 8.71
N ARG A 71 -2.66 -14.45 8.16
CA ARG A 71 -4.11 -14.59 8.02
C ARG A 71 -4.51 -15.70 7.04
N GLN A 72 -3.76 -15.88 5.96
CA GLN A 72 -4.01 -16.95 4.99
C GLN A 72 -3.66 -18.33 5.58
N MET A 73 -2.57 -18.43 6.34
CA MET A 73 -2.20 -19.66 7.04
C MET A 73 -3.21 -20.03 8.12
N ALA A 74 -3.76 -19.06 8.86
CA ALA A 74 -4.79 -19.30 9.87
C ALA A 74 -6.16 -19.70 9.28
N LYS A 75 -6.36 -19.50 7.97
CA LYS A 75 -7.60 -19.82 7.26
C LYS A 75 -7.60 -21.23 6.66
N LYS A 76 -6.51 -21.99 6.84
CA LYS A 76 -6.29 -23.34 6.32
C LYS A 76 -6.36 -24.38 7.43
#